data_AF-A0A8B9G3N4-F1
#
_entry.id   AF-A0A8B9G3N4-F1
#
_cell.length_a   1.000
_cell.length_b   1.000
_cell.length_c   1.000
_cell.angle_alpha   90.00
_cell.angle_beta   90.00
_cell.angle_gamma   90.00
#
_symmetry.space_group_name_H-M   'P 1'
#
loop_
_entity.id
_entity.type
_entity.pdbx_description
1 polymer ?
#
loop_
_entity_poly.entity_id
_entity_poly.type
_entity_poly.pdbx_seq_one_letter_code
_entity_poly.pdbx_strand_id
1 'polypeptide(L)'
;MLHPWRRSRWGWTYFSYRTCGLRPMAAYRSTSRIVGGTDAQPGSWPWIVSIQQNTYMGMAHICGGSLITPQWVLTAAHCFVASR
;
A
#
# COMPACT_ATOMS: atom_id res chain seq x y z
N MET A 1 30.70 12.23 -25.90
CA MET A 1 31.42 12.06 -24.63
C MET A 1 31.17 13.29 -23.76
N LEU A 2 30.19 13.27 -22.86
CA LEU A 2 30.08 14.24 -21.75
C LEU A 2 29.38 13.54 -20.56
N HIS A 3 30.17 13.12 -19.58
CA HIS A 3 29.75 12.88 -18.20
C HIS A 3 29.68 14.24 -17.46
N PRO A 4 29.27 14.32 -16.18
CA PRO A 4 28.11 13.74 -15.49
C PRO A 4 27.37 14.85 -14.68
N TRP A 5 26.04 14.84 -14.62
CA TRP A 5 25.32 15.78 -13.74
C TRP A 5 25.55 15.44 -12.27
N ARG A 6 26.27 16.36 -11.62
CA ARG A 6 26.64 16.45 -10.21
C ARG A 6 25.44 16.21 -9.27
N ARG A 7 25.61 15.30 -8.31
CA ARG A 7 24.77 15.17 -7.11
C ARG A 7 24.76 16.49 -6.33
N SER A 8 23.66 17.26 -6.42
CA SER A 8 23.37 18.40 -5.54
C SER A 8 22.34 17.99 -4.49
N ARG A 9 22.87 17.62 -3.32
CA ARG A 9 22.52 18.12 -1.97
C ARG A 9 21.17 18.87 -1.83
N TRP A 10 20.05 18.19 -2.05
CA TRP A 10 18.75 18.54 -1.49
C TRP A 10 18.24 17.36 -0.66
N GLY A 11 17.91 17.61 0.61
CA GLY A 11 17.52 16.63 1.61
C GLY A 11 16.17 15.97 1.34
N TRP A 12 16.12 15.10 0.34
CA TRP A 12 15.06 14.11 0.19
C TRP A 12 15.69 12.77 0.50
N THR A 13 15.49 12.30 1.73
CA THR A 13 15.87 10.95 2.10
C THR A 13 15.22 9.99 1.12
N TYR A 14 16.11 9.30 0.42
CA TYR A 14 15.94 8.16 -0.45
C TYR A 14 14.92 7.18 0.12
N PHE A 15 13.61 7.42 -0.07
CA PHE A 15 12.61 6.38 0.07
C PHE A 15 12.83 5.45 -1.11
N SER A 16 13.71 4.46 -0.91
CA SER A 16 13.96 3.43 -1.90
C SER A 16 12.63 2.74 -2.16
N TYR A 17 12.03 3.00 -3.32
CA TYR A 17 10.84 2.34 -3.86
C TYR A 17 11.08 0.82 -4.11
N ARG A 18 12.18 0.26 -3.59
CA ARG A 18 12.65 -1.10 -3.83
C ARG A 18 12.65 -1.99 -2.59
N THR A 19 12.25 -1.48 -1.42
CA THR A 19 12.14 -2.29 -0.20
C THR A 19 10.67 -2.54 0.13
N CYS A 20 10.33 -3.79 0.44
CA CYS A 20 8.97 -4.23 0.78
C CYS A 20 8.88 -4.61 2.27
N GLY A 21 7.65 -4.73 2.80
CA GLY A 21 7.38 -5.26 4.14
C GLY A 21 7.73 -4.34 5.32
N LEU A 22 8.34 -3.17 5.08
CA LEU A 22 8.66 -2.21 6.13
C LEU A 22 7.44 -1.36 6.52
N ARG A 23 7.23 -1.21 7.82
CA ARG A 23 6.15 -0.36 8.39
C ARG A 23 6.74 0.80 9.18
N PRO A 24 7.37 1.78 8.52
CA PRO A 24 8.06 2.87 9.20
C PRO A 24 7.10 3.75 10.03
N MET A 25 5.81 3.75 9.69
CA MET A 25 4.75 4.47 10.39
C MET A 25 3.96 3.61 11.38
N ALA A 26 4.37 2.36 11.62
CA ALA A 26 3.76 1.56 12.68
C ALA A 26 4.40 1.93 14.02
N ALA A 27 3.61 2.44 14.97
CA ALA A 27 4.07 2.65 16.34
C ALA A 27 4.62 1.33 16.93
N TYR A 28 5.80 1.39 17.56
CA TYR A 28 6.60 0.27 18.08
C TYR A 28 5.90 -0.57 19.18
N ARG A 29 4.65 -0.27 19.54
CA ARG A 29 3.87 -1.03 20.51
C ARG A 29 2.47 -1.31 19.98
N SER A 30 2.30 -2.48 19.37
CA SER A 30 1.00 -3.01 18.96
C SER A 30 0.62 -4.15 19.90
N THR A 31 -0.40 -3.93 20.74
CA THR A 31 -1.15 -5.04 21.32
C THR A 31 -2.65 -4.80 21.14
N SER A 32 -3.17 -5.22 19.98
CA SER A 32 -4.35 -6.09 19.89
C SER A 32 -4.41 -6.72 18.50
N ARG A 33 -4.40 -8.05 18.41
CA ARG A 33 -4.36 -8.81 17.14
C ARG A 33 -5.77 -9.22 16.70
N ILE A 34 -6.64 -8.20 16.65
CA ILE A 34 -8.01 -8.18 16.09
C ILE A 34 -8.95 -9.26 16.63
N VAL A 35 -9.76 -8.91 17.64
CA VAL A 35 -11.24 -8.97 17.54
C VAL A 35 -11.75 -7.68 18.18
N GLY A 36 -12.62 -6.93 17.49
CA GLY A 36 -13.06 -5.57 17.85
C GLY A 36 -12.21 -4.44 17.24
N GLY A 37 -10.89 -4.63 17.13
CA GLY A 37 -9.98 -3.75 16.38
C GLY A 37 -9.97 -2.26 16.81
N THR A 38 -9.12 -1.47 16.16
CA THR A 38 -9.14 -0.01 16.21
C THR A 38 -8.74 0.51 14.84
N ASP A 39 -9.07 1.77 14.56
CA ASP A 39 -8.62 2.42 13.33
C ASP A 39 -7.09 2.40 13.23
N ALA A 40 -6.60 2.09 12.04
CA ALA A 40 -5.18 2.11 11.76
C ALA A 40 -4.68 3.56 11.63
N GLN A 41 -3.50 3.84 12.18
CA GLN A 41 -2.84 5.12 11.93
C GLN A 41 -2.60 5.27 10.42
N PRO A 42 -2.87 6.44 9.83
CA PRO A 42 -2.63 6.69 8.40
C PRO A 42 -1.20 6.30 8.00
N GLY A 43 -1.06 5.51 6.94
CA GLY A 43 0.24 5.06 6.42
C GLY A 43 0.91 3.93 7.20
N SER A 44 0.38 3.48 8.35
CA SER A 44 0.98 2.39 9.15
C SER A 44 0.96 1.01 8.46
N TRP A 45 0.18 0.87 7.39
CA TRP A 45 0.12 -0.29 6.51
C TRP A 45 0.18 0.17 5.05
N PRO A 46 1.36 0.58 4.56
CA PRO A 46 1.47 1.33 3.29
C PRO A 46 1.11 0.50 2.05
N TRP A 47 1.04 -0.82 2.18
CA TRP A 47 0.67 -1.73 1.10
C TRP A 47 -0.84 -2.02 1.03
N ILE A 48 -1.66 -1.57 1.98
CA ILE A 48 -3.10 -1.84 1.93
C ILE A 48 -3.75 -1.09 0.75
N VAL A 49 -4.53 -1.81 -0.06
CA VAL A 49 -5.21 -1.25 -1.24
C VAL A 49 -6.71 -1.44 -1.12
N SER A 50 -7.45 -0.42 -1.55
CA SER A 50 -8.91 -0.45 -1.76
C SER A 50 -9.20 -0.72 -3.23
N ILE A 51 -9.71 -1.91 -3.55
CA ILE A 51 -10.21 -2.23 -4.88
C ILE A 51 -11.65 -1.74 -4.96
N GLN A 52 -11.92 -0.88 -5.95
CA GLN A 52 -13.21 -0.22 -6.10
C GLN A 52 -13.85 -0.55 -7.44
N GLN A 53 -15.18 -0.69 -7.43
CA GLN A 53 -15.99 -0.88 -8.62
C GLN A 53 -16.89 0.33 -8.83
N ASN A 54 -17.05 0.72 -10.09
CA ASN A 54 -17.98 1.77 -10.45
C ASN A 54 -19.43 1.26 -10.34
N THR A 55 -20.24 1.94 -9.55
CA THR A 55 -21.66 1.67 -9.35
C THR A 55 -22.49 2.89 -9.77
N TYR A 56 -23.82 2.74 -9.80
CA TYR A 56 -24.74 3.85 -10.06
C TYR A 56 -24.64 4.99 -9.03
N MET A 57 -24.08 4.73 -7.85
CA MET A 57 -23.84 5.70 -6.78
C MET A 57 -22.38 6.19 -6.72
N GLY A 58 -21.53 5.79 -7.67
CA GLY A 58 -20.10 6.11 -7.71
C GLY A 58 -19.20 4.92 -7.40
N MET A 59 -17.92 5.19 -7.10
CA MET A 59 -16.94 4.15 -6.79
C MET A 59 -17.20 3.55 -5.41
N ALA A 60 -17.44 2.25 -5.35
CA ALA A 60 -17.67 1.50 -4.12
C ALA A 60 -16.50 0.54 -3.85
N HIS A 61 -16.03 0.47 -2.60
CA HIS A 61 -15.06 -0.54 -2.18
C HIS A 61 -15.68 -1.93 -2.25
N ILE A 62 -15.00 -2.86 -2.92
CA ILE A 62 -15.47 -4.25 -3.08
C ILE A 62 -14.52 -5.28 -2.47
N CYS A 63 -13.21 -4.98 -2.41
CA CYS A 63 -12.21 -5.90 -1.90
C CYS A 63 -10.94 -5.17 -1.43
N GLY A 64 -10.18 -5.84 -0.58
CA GLY A 64 -8.82 -5.44 -0.21
C GLY A 64 -7.75 -6.00 -1.17
N GLY A 65 -6.53 -5.48 -1.06
CA GLY A 65 -5.36 -6.01 -1.75
C GLY A 65 -4.06 -5.57 -1.09
N SER A 66 -2.94 -6.09 -1.59
CA SER A 66 -1.59 -5.73 -1.14
C SER A 66 -0.73 -5.28 -2.32
N LEU A 67 -0.18 -4.06 -2.26
CA LEU A 67 0.81 -3.59 -3.23
C LEU A 67 2.12 -4.38 -3.05
N ILE A 68 2.47 -5.23 -4.01
CA ILE A 68 3.66 -6.10 -3.95
C ILE A 68 4.85 -5.53 -4.73
N THR A 69 4.57 -4.66 -5.71
CA THR A 69 5.56 -3.89 -6.48
C THR A 69 4.92 -2.55 -6.89
N PRO A 70 5.67 -1.59 -7.46
CA PRO A 70 5.11 -0.29 -7.84
C PRO A 70 3.91 -0.32 -8.79
N GLN A 71 3.67 -1.44 -9.50
CA GLN A 71 2.61 -1.56 -10.51
C GLN A 71 1.72 -2.80 -10.33
N TRP A 72 1.97 -3.62 -9.32
CA TRP A 72 1.24 -4.88 -9.13
C TRP A 72 0.63 -4.99 -7.73
N VAL A 73 -0.65 -5.33 -7.70
CA VAL A 73 -1.44 -5.60 -6.48
C VAL A 73 -1.82 -7.07 -6.44
N LEU A 74 -1.57 -7.72 -5.31
CA LEU A 74 -2.05 -9.07 -5.01
C LEU A 74 -3.40 -8.99 -4.30
N THR A 75 -4.35 -9.85 -4.67
CA THR A 75 -5.69 -9.94 -4.07
C THR A 75 -6.30 -11.33 -4.29
N ALA A 76 -7.50 -11.57 -3.78
CA ALA A 76 -8.21 -12.82 -3.96
C ALA A 76 -8.90 -12.90 -5.34
N ALA A 77 -8.79 -14.05 -6.01
CA ALA A 77 -9.40 -14.25 -7.33
C ALA A 77 -10.93 -14.07 -7.31
N HIS A 78 -11.61 -14.47 -6.23
CA HIS A 78 -13.06 -14.35 -6.09
C HIS A 78 -13.57 -12.89 -6.05
N CYS A 79 -12.67 -11.90 -5.92
CA CYS A 79 -13.03 -10.49 -6.05
C CYS A 79 -13.43 -10.10 -7.48
N PHE A 80 -13.05 -10.88 -8.50
CA PHE A 80 -13.31 -10.58 -9.91
C PHE A 80 -14.10 -11.66 -10.64
N VAL A 81 -14.09 -12.89 -10.13
CA VAL A 81 -14.81 -14.01 -10.73
C VAL A 81 -15.80 -14.51 -9.69
N ALA A 82 -17.09 -14.52 -10.01
CA ALA A 82 -18.06 -15.24 -9.20
C ALA A 82 -17.56 -16.69 -9.08
N SER A 83 -17.29 -17.14 -7.86
CA SER A 83 -16.91 -18.52 -7.58
C SER A 83 -17.97 -19.43 -8.19
N ARG A 84 -17.62 -20.13 -9.27
CA ARG A 84 -18.44 -21.21 -9.81
C ARG A 84 -18.58 -22.32 -8.78
#